data_AF-A0A966D405-F1
#
_entry.id   AF-A0A966D405-F1
#
_cell.length_a   1.000
_cell.length_b   1.000
_cell.length_c   1.000
_cell.angle_alpha   90.00
_cell.angle_beta   90.00
_cell.angle_gamma   90.00
#
_symmetry.space_group_name_H-M   'P 1'
#
loop_
_entity.id
_entity.type
_entity.pdbx_description
1 polymer ?
#
loop_
_entity_poly.entity_id
_entity_poly.type
_entity_poly.pdbx_seq_one_letter_code
_entity_poly.pdbx_strand_id
1 'polypeptide(L)' 'ADWRPGDDVIVPTAGSCGTAKERMETQDDDTYCLDWFMCFKREKK' A
#
# COMPACT_ATOMS: atom_id res chain seq x y z
N ALA A 1 6.25 5.01 15.84
CA ALA A 1 5.19 5.00 14.82
C ALA A 1 4.35 6.22 15.10
N ASP A 2 4.64 7.31 14.40
CA ASP A 2 4.31 8.68 14.80
C ASP A 2 3.64 9.40 13.63
N TRP A 3 2.72 8.70 12.97
CA TRP A 3 2.04 9.17 11.76
C TRP A 3 1.29 10.49 12.01
N ARG A 4 1.39 11.40 11.05
CA ARG A 4 0.67 12.67 11.04
C ARG A 4 -0.14 12.83 9.76
N PRO A 5 -1.20 13.67 9.77
CA PRO A 5 -1.92 13.98 8.55
C PRO A 5 -0.99 14.49 7.43
N GLY A 6 -0.99 13.80 6.30
CA GLY A 6 -0.12 14.06 5.15
C GLY A 6 1.11 13.15 5.04
N ASP A 7 1.35 12.28 6.03
CA ASP A 7 2.32 11.19 5.92
C ASP A 7 1.69 9.99 5.18
N ASP A 8 2.53 9.20 4.51
CA ASP A 8 2.10 8.02 3.76
C ASP A 8 1.40 7.00 4.66
N VAL A 9 0.31 6.42 4.15
CA VAL A 9 -0.51 5.47 4.91
C VAL A 9 -0.17 4.04 4.54
N ILE A 10 -0.13 3.16 5.53
CA ILE A 10 0.10 1.73 5.30
C ILE A 10 -1.12 1.15 4.60
N VAL A 11 -0.90 0.50 3.47
CA VAL A 11 -1.94 -0.25 2.75
C VAL A 11 -2.17 -1.56 3.52
N PRO A 12 -3.42 -1.89 3.89
CA PRO A 12 -3.71 -3.13 4.61
C PRO A 12 -3.29 -4.32 3.75
N THR A 13 -2.77 -5.40 4.34
CA THR A 13 -2.40 -6.61 3.61
C THR A 13 -3.60 -7.21 2.86
N ALA A 14 -3.33 -7.94 1.78
CA ALA A 14 -4.40 -8.58 1.04
C ALA A 14 -5.00 -9.70 1.88
N GLY A 15 -6.25 -9.55 2.31
CA GLY A 15 -6.96 -10.53 3.13
C GLY A 15 -7.38 -11.80 2.38
N SER A 16 -7.14 -11.87 1.06
CA SER A 16 -7.46 -13.02 0.22
C SER A 16 -6.49 -13.14 -0.96
N CYS A 17 -6.36 -14.34 -1.52
CA CYS A 17 -5.53 -14.59 -2.69
C CYS A 17 -6.01 -13.80 -3.94
N GLY A 18 -7.31 -13.57 -4.08
CA GLY A 18 -7.87 -12.80 -5.21
C GLY A 18 -7.47 -11.33 -5.15
N THR A 19 -7.63 -10.71 -3.99
CA THR A 19 -7.19 -9.32 -3.74
C THR A 19 -5.68 -9.17 -3.85
N ALA A 20 -4.91 -10.20 -3.47
CA ALA A 20 -3.46 -10.19 -3.64
C ALA A 20 -3.05 -10.16 -5.11
N LYS A 21 -3.73 -10.98 -5.95
CA LYS A 21 -3.50 -11.02 -7.40
C LYS A 21 -3.83 -9.68 -8.06
N GLU A 22 -4.99 -9.11 -7.74
CA GLU A 22 -5.41 -7.81 -8.27
C GLU A 22 -4.36 -6.73 -8.00
N ARG A 23 -3.81 -6.66 -6.78
CA ARG A 23 -2.76 -5.69 -6.42
C ARG A 23 -1.42 -5.89 -7.14
N MET A 24 -1.06 -7.12 -7.48
CA MET A 24 0.16 -7.38 -8.25
C MET A 24 -0.01 -6.97 -9.72
N GLU A 25 -1.24 -7.08 -10.23
CA GLU A 25 -1.61 -6.67 -11.58
C GLU A 25 -1.84 -5.15 -11.69
N THR A 26 -2.36 -4.52 -10.63
CA THR A 26 -2.56 -3.08 -10.51
C THR A 26 -1.42 -2.43 -9.71
N GLN A 27 -0.26 -2.26 -10.34
CA GLN A 27 0.80 -1.44 -9.76
C GLN A 27 0.41 0.03 -9.86
N ASP A 28 -0.35 0.52 -8.89
CA ASP A 28 -0.69 1.93 -8.79
C ASP A 28 0.59 2.75 -8.53
N ASP A 29 0.85 3.77 -9.35
CA ASP A 29 2.04 4.64 -9.22
C ASP A 29 2.17 5.28 -7.83
N ASP A 30 1.07 5.41 -7.09
CA ASP A 30 1.03 6.01 -5.76
C ASP A 30 1.36 5.02 -4.64
N THR A 31 1.48 3.73 -4.94
CA THR A 31 1.77 2.69 -3.94
C THR A 31 3.20 2.19 -4.10
N TYR A 32 3.92 2.05 -2.99
CA TYR A 32 5.24 1.44 -2.97
C TYR A 32 5.33 0.42 -1.83
N CYS A 33 6.07 -0.66 -2.04
CA CYS A 33 6.22 -1.73 -1.07
C CYS A 33 7.67 -1.84 -0.64
N LEU A 34 7.90 -1.83 0.67
CA LEU A 34 9.21 -2.16 1.23
C LEU A 34 9.39 -3.68 1.29
N ASP A 35 8.30 -4.40 1.50
CA ASP A 35 8.23 -5.86 1.53
C ASP A 35 6.87 -6.34 1.00
N TRP A 36 6.71 -7.64 0.76
CA TRP A 36 5.50 -8.23 0.16
C TRP A 36 4.23 -8.04 1.01
N PHE A 37 4.38 -7.84 2.32
CA PHE A 37 3.29 -7.57 3.26
C PHE A 37 3.23 -6.11 3.73
N MET A 38 4.18 -5.27 3.31
CA MET A 38 4.34 -3.92 3.85
C MET A 38 4.45 -2.91 2.70
N CYS A 39 3.27 -2.41 2.32
CA CYS A 39 3.10 -1.40 1.29
C CYS A 39 2.53 -0.12 1.88
N PHE A 40 2.90 1.00 1.28
CA PHE A 40 2.46 2.34 1.63
C PHE A 40 1.83 2.99 0.43
N LYS A 41 0.79 3.78 0.67
CA LYS A 41 0.19 4.67 -0.32
C LYS A 41 0.63 6.08 -0.02
N ARG A 42 1.22 6.72 -1.03
CA ARG A 42 1.64 8.11 -0.98
C ARG A 42 0.43 9.03 -0.94
N GLU A 43 0.37 9.88 0.08
CA GLU A 43 -0.65 10.93 0.13
C GLU A 43 -0.23 12.03 -0.86
N LYS A 44 -1.06 12.28 -1.87
CA LYS A 44 -0.87 13.42 -2.78
C LYS A 44 -1.25 14.68 -2.02
N LYS A 45 -0.25 15.48 -1.66
CA LYS A 45 -0.44 16.84 -1.14
C LYS A 45 -1.25 17.73 -2.09
#